data_AF-A0A9K3H9V1-F1
#
_entry.id   AF-A0A9K3H9V1-F1
#
_cell.length_a   1.000
_cell.length_b   1.000
_cell.length_c   1.000
_cell.angle_alpha   90.00
_cell.angle_beta   90.00
_cell.angle_gamma   90.00
#
_symmetry.space_group_name_H-M   'P 1'
#
loop_
_entity.id
_entity.type
_entity.pdbx_description
1 polymer ?
#
loop_
_entity_poly.entity_id
_entity_poly.type
_entity_poly.pdbx_seq_one_letter_code
_entity_poly.pdbx_strand_id
1 'polypeptide(L)'
;MTSVVWFRRDLRVEDNPALVAGVRSGKVIAVFVWTPEEECHYYPGRVSRWWLKQNLSLLDSSLQNLGTSLIRKRSTDSVLSLLDVVKSTGATHLFFNHLYCIALLFHTFLN
;
A
#
# COMPACT_ATOMS: atom_id res chain seq x y z
N MET A 1 -14.37 -7.09 12.97
CA MET A 1 -13.66 -5.79 12.85
C MET A 1 -13.13 -5.67 11.43
N THR A 2 -13.03 -4.44 10.90
CA THR A 2 -12.52 -4.19 9.54
C THR A 2 -11.12 -3.58 9.65
N SER A 3 -10.19 -4.11 8.87
CA SER A 3 -8.79 -3.70 8.85
C SER A 3 -8.41 -3.28 7.44
N VAL A 4 -7.72 -2.16 7.30
CA VAL A 4 -7.12 -1.72 6.05
C VAL A 4 -5.69 -2.21 5.99
N VAL A 5 -5.32 -2.86 4.88
CA VAL A 5 -3.93 -3.22 4.59
C VAL A 5 -3.46 -2.32 3.45
N TRP A 6 -2.50 -1.45 3.75
CA TRP A 6 -1.94 -0.52 2.78
C TRP A 6 -0.70 -1.12 2.12
N PHE A 7 -0.84 -1.42 0.82
CA PHE A 7 0.22 -1.90 -0.05
C PHE A 7 0.97 -0.72 -0.68
N ARG A 8 2.31 -0.83 -0.70
CA ARG A 8 3.20 0.16 -1.34
C ARG A 8 4.14 -0.52 -2.33
N ARG A 9 5.32 -0.96 -1.88
CA ARG A 9 6.30 -1.70 -2.71
C ARG A 9 6.26 -3.21 -2.47
N ASP A 10 5.52 -3.63 -1.46
CA ASP A 10 5.32 -5.00 -1.00
C ASP A 10 4.11 -5.64 -1.70
N LEU A 11 4.12 -5.65 -3.03
CA LEU A 11 3.02 -6.16 -3.87
C LEU A 11 2.95 -7.68 -3.91
N ARG A 12 2.91 -8.31 -2.72
CA ARG A 12 2.86 -9.75 -2.54
C ARG A 12 1.80 -10.12 -1.52
N VAL A 13 1.17 -11.25 -1.77
CA VAL A 13 0.21 -11.90 -0.87
C VAL A 13 0.94 -12.87 0.06
N GLU A 14 1.89 -13.62 -0.48
CA GLU A 14 2.72 -14.55 0.27
C GLU A 14 3.73 -13.82 1.15
N ASP A 15 3.93 -14.34 2.35
CA ASP A 15 4.87 -13.80 3.35
C ASP A 15 4.74 -12.27 3.52
N ASN A 16 3.50 -11.82 3.70
CA ASN A 16 3.18 -10.43 3.99
C ASN A 16 2.68 -10.30 5.45
N PRO A 17 3.55 -9.90 6.40
CA PRO A 17 3.19 -9.77 7.81
C PRO A 17 2.01 -8.82 8.06
N ALA A 18 1.94 -7.70 7.32
CA ALA A 18 0.84 -6.75 7.41
C ALA A 18 -0.49 -7.37 6.96
N LEU A 19 -0.48 -8.17 5.89
CA LEU A 19 -1.67 -8.89 5.43
C LEU A 19 -2.11 -9.95 6.45
N VAL A 20 -1.16 -10.74 6.97
CA VAL A 20 -1.44 -11.76 7.99
C VAL A 20 -2.02 -11.14 9.26
N ALA A 21 -1.48 -10.01 9.72
CA ALA A 21 -2.01 -9.28 10.86
C ALA A 21 -3.44 -8.77 10.59
N GLY A 22 -3.68 -8.20 9.40
CA GLY A 22 -5.01 -7.75 8.99
C GLY A 22 -6.05 -8.87 8.98
N VAL A 23 -5.71 -10.04 8.40
CA VAL A 23 -6.61 -11.20 8.34
C VAL A 23 -6.91 -11.72 9.74
N ARG A 24 -5.93 -11.73 10.65
CA ARG A 24 -6.13 -12.12 12.05
C ARG A 24 -7.07 -11.19 12.80
N SER A 25 -7.10 -9.90 12.44
CA SER A 25 -8.01 -8.91 13.03
C SER A 25 -9.43 -8.94 12.45
N GLY A 26 -9.63 -9.49 11.25
CA GLY A 26 -10.95 -9.71 10.66
C GLY A 26 -11.01 -9.43 9.16
N LYS A 27 -12.01 -8.64 8.73
CA LYS A 27 -12.23 -8.34 7.31
C LYS A 27 -11.14 -7.41 6.79
N VAL A 28 -10.44 -7.82 5.74
CA VAL A 28 -9.34 -7.04 5.16
C VAL A 28 -9.80 -6.27 3.92
N ILE A 29 -9.44 -4.99 3.90
CA ILE A 29 -9.56 -4.11 2.75
C ILE A 29 -8.15 -3.78 2.27
N ALA A 30 -7.79 -4.31 1.11
CA ALA A 30 -6.51 -4.03 0.47
C ALA A 30 -6.56 -2.67 -0.25
N VAL A 31 -5.61 -1.80 0.04
CA VAL A 31 -5.55 -0.46 -0.55
C VAL A 31 -4.16 -0.21 -1.11
N PHE A 32 -4.10 0.31 -2.33
CA PHE A 32 -2.90 0.84 -2.95
C PHE A 32 -3.14 2.31 -3.31
N VAL A 33 -2.31 3.20 -2.78
CA VAL A 33 -2.36 4.63 -3.07
C VAL A 33 -1.14 5.02 -3.89
N TRP A 34 -1.39 5.53 -5.09
CA TRP A 34 -0.38 6.04 -6.01
C TRP A 34 -0.21 7.55 -5.80
N THR A 35 0.92 7.94 -5.20
CA THR A 35 1.28 9.34 -4.88
C THR A 35 2.59 9.76 -5.53
N PRO A 36 2.62 9.93 -6.87
CA PRO A 36 3.82 10.32 -7.58
C PRO A 36 4.44 11.64 -7.09
N GLU A 37 3.62 12.53 -6.53
CA GLU A 37 4.02 13.83 -6.02
C GLU A 37 4.85 13.72 -4.73
N GLU A 38 4.63 12.67 -3.92
CA GLU A 38 5.45 12.38 -2.72
C GLU A 38 6.77 11.68 -3.08
N GLU A 39 6.87 11.09 -4.28
CA GLU A 39 8.04 10.33 -4.70
C GLU A 39 9.19 11.22 -5.24
N CYS A 40 9.01 12.54 -5.32
CA CYS A 40 10.02 13.55 -5.68
C CYS A 40 11.02 13.06 -6.76
N HIS A 41 12.31 12.94 -6.41
CA HIS A 41 13.41 12.56 -7.32
C HIS A 41 13.43 11.06 -7.69
N TYR A 42 12.60 10.25 -7.04
CA TYR A 42 12.50 8.81 -7.27
C TYR A 42 11.28 8.43 -8.13
N TYR A 43 10.74 9.39 -8.88
CA TYR A 43 9.63 9.14 -9.80
C TYR A 43 9.98 7.97 -10.75
N PRO A 44 9.22 6.87 -10.75
CA PRO A 44 9.57 5.71 -11.53
C PRO A 44 9.51 6.00 -13.03
N GLY A 45 10.54 5.56 -13.74
CA GLY A 45 10.61 5.66 -15.19
C GLY A 45 9.48 4.89 -15.92
N ARG A 46 9.39 5.07 -17.24
CA ARG A 46 8.33 4.45 -18.07
C ARG A 46 8.24 2.93 -17.90
N VAL A 47 9.38 2.25 -17.89
CA VAL A 47 9.47 0.79 -17.74
C VAL A 47 9.02 0.36 -16.34
N SER A 48 9.47 1.07 -15.29
CA SER A 48 9.08 0.80 -13.90
C SER A 48 7.58 0.97 -13.68
N ARG A 49 6.94 1.98 -14.30
CA ARG A 49 5.47 2.16 -14.24
C ARG A 49 4.71 1.05 -14.98
N TRP A 50 5.23 0.59 -16.12
CA TRP A 50 4.64 -0.56 -16.81
C TRP A 50 4.72 -1.81 -15.94
N TRP A 51 5.89 -2.07 -15.34
CA TRP A 51 6.08 -3.18 -14.40
C TRP A 51 5.13 -3.07 -13.21
N LEU A 52 5.04 -1.89 -12.59
CA LEU A 52 4.13 -1.63 -11.47
C LEU A 52 2.67 -1.95 -11.83
N LYS A 53 2.21 -1.52 -13.01
CA LYS A 53 0.85 -1.81 -13.48
C LYS A 53 0.60 -3.31 -13.58
N GLN A 54 1.55 -4.07 -14.12
CA GLN A 54 1.43 -5.53 -14.24
C GLN A 54 1.41 -6.20 -12.85
N ASN A 55 2.30 -5.78 -11.94
CA ASN A 55 2.34 -6.33 -10.58
C ASN A 55 1.06 -6.04 -9.81
N LEU A 56 0.48 -4.84 -9.95
CA LEU A 56 -0.80 -4.50 -9.34
C LEU A 56 -1.95 -5.37 -9.89
N SER A 57 -1.91 -5.70 -11.18
CA SER A 57 -2.91 -6.60 -11.77
C SER A 57 -2.79 -8.02 -11.21
N LEU A 58 -1.57 -8.54 -11.08
CA LEU A 58 -1.31 -9.86 -10.50
C LEU A 58 -1.69 -9.91 -9.01
N LEU A 59 -1.38 -8.86 -8.26
CA LEU A 59 -1.77 -8.72 -6.86
C LEU A 59 -3.29 -8.72 -6.71
N ASP A 60 -4.00 -7.93 -7.53
CA ASP A 60 -5.47 -7.87 -7.49
C ASP A 60 -6.10 -9.23 -7.81
N SER A 61 -5.61 -9.96 -8.82
CA SER A 61 -6.07 -11.32 -9.09
C SER A 61 -5.81 -12.28 -7.92
N SER A 62 -4.64 -12.18 -7.29
CA SER A 62 -4.30 -13.02 -6.14
C SER A 62 -5.18 -12.71 -4.93
N LEU A 63 -5.49 -11.44 -4.70
CA LEU A 63 -6.41 -11.01 -3.64
C LEU A 63 -7.85 -11.45 -3.91
N GLN A 64 -8.30 -11.39 -5.17
CA GLN A 64 -9.64 -11.84 -5.56
C GLN A 64 -9.83 -13.33 -5.29
N ASN A 65 -8.80 -14.14 -5.52
CA ASN A 65 -8.80 -15.56 -5.16
C ASN A 65 -8.90 -15.79 -3.64
N LEU A 66 -8.48 -14.82 -2.82
CA LEU A 66 -8.63 -14.83 -1.36
C LEU A 66 -9.95 -14.18 -0.89
N GLY A 67 -10.78 -13.70 -1.81
CA GLY A 67 -12.08 -13.08 -1.49
C GLY A 67 -12.05 -11.58 -1.19
N THR A 68 -10.98 -10.86 -1.56
CA THR A 68 -10.89 -9.40 -1.43
C THR A 68 -10.38 -8.75 -2.71
N SER A 69 -10.65 -7.47 -2.94
CA SER A 69 -10.19 -6.75 -4.14
C SER A 69 -9.28 -5.59 -3.76
N LEU A 70 -8.35 -5.26 -4.65
CA LEU A 70 -7.41 -4.17 -4.43
C LEU A 70 -8.06 -2.82 -4.80
N ILE A 71 -8.26 -1.97 -3.80
CA ILE A 71 -8.67 -0.58 -4.03
C ILE A 71 -7.45 0.22 -4.48
N ARG A 72 -7.47 0.67 -5.74
CA ARG A 72 -6.44 1.53 -6.31
C ARG A 72 -6.91 2.98 -6.27
N LYS A 73 -6.16 3.85 -5.59
CA LYS A 73 -6.40 5.29 -5.57
C LYS A 73 -5.19 6.04 -6.07
N ARG A 74 -5.41 7.19 -6.72
CA ARG A 74 -4.38 8.19 -6.97
C ARG A 74 -4.67 9.39 -6.08
N SER A 75 -3.64 9.92 -5.43
CA SER A 75 -3.76 11.09 -4.57
C SER A 75 -2.46 11.88 -4.61
N THR A 76 -2.50 13.16 -4.27
CA THR A 76 -1.29 13.95 -3.99
C THR A 76 -0.78 13.71 -2.57
N ASP A 77 -1.66 13.26 -1.67
CA ASP A 77 -1.35 12.97 -0.28
C ASP A 77 -1.86 11.55 0.04
N SER A 78 -0.92 10.67 0.41
CA SER A 78 -1.22 9.27 0.71
C SER A 78 -2.04 9.12 1.99
N VAL A 79 -1.74 9.95 3.00
CA VAL A 79 -2.36 9.91 4.32
C VAL A 79 -3.82 10.35 4.25
N LEU A 80 -4.11 11.46 3.55
CA LEU A 80 -5.48 11.91 3.34
C LEU A 80 -6.33 10.86 2.63
N SER A 81 -5.76 10.23 1.59
CA SER A 81 -6.45 9.17 0.85
C SER A 81 -6.78 7.96 1.72
N LEU A 82 -5.85 7.57 2.60
CA LEU A 82 -6.04 6.48 3.56
C LEU A 82 -7.09 6.84 4.60
N LEU A 83 -7.07 8.06 5.15
CA LEU A 83 -8.08 8.54 6.09
C LEU A 83 -9.48 8.49 5.49
N ASP A 84 -9.64 8.87 4.23
CA ASP A 84 -10.92 8.76 3.53
C ASP A 84 -11.38 7.31 3.36
N VAL A 85 -10.44 6.39 3.07
CA VAL A 85 -10.77 4.96 3.00
C VAL A 85 -11.18 4.43 4.37
N VAL A 86 -10.43 4.76 5.42
CA VAL A 86 -10.75 4.33 6.79
C VAL A 86 -12.12 4.84 7.22
N LYS A 87 -12.43 6.11 6.96
CA LYS A 87 -13.74 6.72 7.27
C LYS A 87 -14.88 6.07 6.50
N SER A 88 -14.71 5.87 5.19
CA SER A 88 -15.76 5.27 4.34
C SER A 88 -16.01 3.79 4.61
N THR A 89 -15.00 3.06 5.08
CA THR A 89 -15.09 1.63 5.33
C THR A 89 -15.35 1.26 6.79
N GLY A 90 -15.27 2.24 7.71
CA GLY A 90 -15.40 2.01 9.15
C GLY A 90 -14.27 1.15 9.72
N ALA A 91 -13.09 1.17 9.08
CA ALA A 91 -11.96 0.38 9.54
C ALA A 91 -11.41 0.89 10.87
N THR A 92 -11.05 -0.03 11.76
CA THR A 92 -10.52 0.30 13.08
C THR A 92 -9.01 0.10 13.19
N HIS A 93 -8.42 -0.60 12.23
CA HIS A 93 -6.99 -0.89 12.20
C HIS A 93 -6.41 -0.63 10.81
N LEU A 94 -5.18 -0.10 10.78
CA LEU A 94 -4.38 0.11 9.57
C LEU A 94 -3.07 -0.67 9.72
N PHE A 95 -2.80 -1.58 8.78
CA PHE A 95 -1.57 -2.36 8.71
C PHE A 95 -0.80 -1.99 7.45
N PHE A 96 0.52 -1.85 7.58
CA PHE A 96 1.42 -1.58 6.45
C PHE A 96 2.82 -2.13 6.79
N ASN A 97 3.58 -2.49 5.77
CA ASN A 97 4.98 -2.85 5.94
C ASN A 97 5.89 -1.61 5.89
N HIS A 98 6.96 -1.62 6.70
CA HIS A 98 7.94 -0.55 6.69
C HIS A 98 8.73 -0.55 5.37
N LEU A 99 8.88 0.64 4.77
CA LEU A 99 9.78 0.85 3.66
C LEU A 99 10.96 1.69 4.13
N TYR A 100 12.14 1.10 4.10
CA TYR A 100 13.38 1.82 4.32
C TYR A 100 13.81 2.43 2.99
N CYS A 101 13.52 3.72 2.80
CA CYS A 101 14.14 4.48 1.71
C CYS A 101 15.47 5.03 2.21
N ILE A 102 16.53 4.90 1.40
CA ILE A 102 17.88 5.40 1.73
C ILE A 102 17.91 6.92 1.96
N ALA A 103 16.92 7.67 1.45
CA ALA A 103 16.77 9.09 1.71
C ALA A 103 16.55 9.44 3.20
N LEU A 104 16.01 8.51 4.00
CA LEU A 104 15.85 8.70 5.45
C LEU A 104 17.18 8.59 6.23
N LEU A 105 18.21 7.94 5.67
CA LEU A 105 19.51 7.85 6.33
C LEU A 105 20.30 9.17 6.27
N PHE A 106 20.10 9.99 5.26
CA PHE A 106 20.81 11.28 5.16
C PHE A 106 20.30 12.33 6.15
N HIS A 107 19.04 12.24 6.58
CA HIS A 107 18.47 13.20 7.52
C HIS A 107 18.70 12.82 9.00
N THR A 108 19.09 11.57 9.28
CA THR A 108 19.39 11.09 10.64
C THR A 108 20.88 11.11 10.97
N PHE A 109 21.77 11.23 9.97
CA PHE A 109 23.23 11.32 10.19
C PHE A 109 23.80 12.75 10.12
N LEU A 110 22.96 13.79 9.98
CA LEU A 110 23.37 15.20 9.92
C LEU A 110 22.71 16.08 11.00
N ASN A 111 22.42 15.52 12.17
CA ASN A 111 22.09 16.30 13.38
C ASN A 111 22.85 15.75 14.58
#